data_AF-U2F4D1-F1
#
_entry.id   AF-U2F4D1-F1
#
_cell.length_a   1.000
_cell.length_b   1.000
_cell.length_c   1.000
_cell.angle_alpha   90.00
_cell.angle_beta   90.00
_cell.angle_gamma   90.00
#
_symmetry.space_group_name_H-M   'P 1'
#
loop_
_entity.id
_entity.type
_entity.pdbx_description
1 polymer ?
#
loop_
_entity_poly.entity_id
_entity_poly.type
_entity_poly.pdbx_seq_one_letter_code
_entity_poly.pdbx_strand_id
1 'polypeptide(L)'
;MDINTIDDIMQLEQMLFNGENVEIRNVGNITHTIKLSGGRFSDYDINYINADIAKIVLSYQDSFYKIVSILEKDFDIKDIDKNQLIKFKLERGSLDLIGDFVKNMLEAMKNMESKDKKQVLVAIIIAILLGTSFATYISYLRDINNTEAERENRQIIARLASNQDMQKAVNAPKITTASILKDDESAKFNAQEQVITNSNKQDYNFREIIDTTTTQDTIDEFVILGYEKTLGGDRKFKMSVHGTIRQVSANLISADDRIRLAMAIERGDSIKLRIRTVKEYNKITEVTILDVIQTPATSSTKN
;
A
#
# COMPACT_ATOMS: atom_id res chain seq x y z
N MET A 1 12.96 -9.67 -11.69
CA MET A 1 11.79 -9.83 -12.58
C MET A 1 11.88 -8.84 -13.73
N ASP A 2 11.22 -9.14 -14.84
CA ASP A 2 11.06 -8.22 -15.97
C ASP A 2 9.67 -7.59 -15.86
N ILE A 3 9.57 -6.28 -16.10
CA ILE A 3 8.30 -5.53 -16.00
C ILE A 3 7.90 -5.07 -17.40
N ASN A 4 6.79 -5.58 -17.94
CA ASN A 4 6.31 -5.22 -19.27
C ASN A 4 4.87 -4.71 -19.27
N THR A 5 4.11 -5.01 -18.22
CA THR A 5 2.69 -4.70 -18.09
C THR A 5 2.40 -4.01 -16.76
N ILE A 6 1.17 -3.48 -16.63
CA ILE A 6 0.69 -2.93 -15.35
C ILE A 6 0.53 -4.05 -14.32
N ASP A 7 0.11 -5.24 -14.74
CA ASP A 7 -0.03 -6.42 -13.86
C ASP A 7 1.32 -6.83 -13.26
N ASP A 8 2.42 -6.72 -14.02
CA ASP A 8 3.77 -6.96 -13.48
C ASP A 8 4.13 -5.96 -12.37
N ILE A 9 3.67 -4.71 -12.46
CA ILE A 9 3.85 -3.70 -11.39
C ILE A 9 3.00 -4.05 -10.18
N MET A 10 1.76 -4.53 -10.37
CA MET A 10 0.90 -4.97 -9.28
C MET A 10 1.48 -6.20 -8.57
N GLN A 11 2.07 -7.13 -9.33
CA GLN A 11 2.79 -8.27 -8.77
C GLN A 11 4.04 -7.80 -7.99
N LEU A 12 4.82 -6.88 -8.56
CA LEU A 12 5.97 -6.27 -7.89
C LEU A 12 5.56 -5.62 -6.57
N GLU A 13 4.45 -4.88 -6.54
CA GLU A 13 3.88 -4.32 -5.32
C GLU A 13 3.64 -5.42 -4.29
N GLN A 14 2.87 -6.44 -4.66
CA GLN A 14 2.54 -7.53 -3.76
C GLN A 14 3.80 -8.21 -3.20
N MET A 15 4.80 -8.51 -4.04
CA MET A 15 6.06 -9.11 -3.59
C MET A 15 6.80 -8.21 -2.59
N LEU A 16 6.90 -6.91 -2.86
CA LEU A 16 7.56 -5.96 -1.96
C LEU A 16 6.86 -5.88 -0.61
N PHE A 17 5.53 -5.78 -0.61
CA PHE A 17 4.71 -5.78 0.61
C PHE A 17 4.76 -7.14 1.34
N ASN A 18 4.92 -8.26 0.66
CA ASN A 18 5.07 -9.59 1.28
C ASN A 18 6.40 -9.85 1.98
N GLY A 19 7.35 -8.91 1.95
CA GLY A 19 8.67 -9.17 2.54
C GLY A 19 9.79 -9.37 1.53
N GLU A 20 9.46 -9.59 0.26
CA GLU A 20 10.41 -10.16 -0.71
C GLU A 20 11.46 -9.13 -1.18
N ASN A 21 12.68 -9.63 -1.40
CA ASN A 21 13.74 -8.88 -2.05
C ASN A 21 13.59 -9.04 -3.56
N VAL A 22 13.15 -7.96 -4.22
CA VAL A 22 12.91 -7.97 -5.67
C VAL A 22 13.98 -7.14 -6.38
N GLU A 23 14.59 -7.76 -7.39
CA GLU A 23 15.49 -7.10 -8.34
C GLU A 23 14.77 -6.96 -9.68
N ILE A 24 14.71 -5.74 -10.23
CA ILE A 24 14.19 -5.51 -11.59
C ILE A 24 15.34 -5.68 -12.58
N ARG A 25 15.17 -6.63 -13.51
CA ARG A 25 16.15 -6.90 -14.58
C ARG A 25 15.95 -5.95 -15.75
N ASN A 26 14.77 -6.01 -16.37
CA ASN A 26 14.40 -5.15 -17.49
C ASN A 26 13.04 -4.48 -17.27
N VAL A 27 12.90 -3.27 -17.81
CA VAL A 27 11.63 -2.55 -17.89
C VAL A 27 11.29 -2.28 -19.36
N GLY A 28 10.20 -2.91 -19.81
CA GLY A 28 9.64 -2.72 -21.14
C GLY A 28 8.89 -1.40 -21.28
N ASN A 29 8.26 -1.20 -22.45
CA ASN A 29 7.42 -0.03 -22.69
C ASN A 29 6.01 -0.28 -22.13
N ILE A 30 5.73 0.32 -20.98
CA ILE A 30 4.43 0.19 -20.31
C ILE A 30 3.52 1.31 -20.82
N THR A 31 2.40 0.93 -21.43
CA THR A 31 1.41 1.87 -21.96
C THR A 31 0.31 2.09 -20.93
N HIS A 32 0.01 3.35 -20.63
CA HIS A 32 -1.15 3.72 -19.84
C HIS A 32 -2.20 4.37 -20.75
N THR A 33 -3.37 3.76 -20.85
CA THR A 33 -4.43 4.21 -21.76
C THR A 33 -5.57 4.86 -21.00
N ILE A 34 -5.97 6.06 -21.41
CA ILE A 34 -7.18 6.71 -20.95
C ILE A 34 -8.23 6.56 -22.05
N LYS A 35 -9.16 5.63 -21.90
CA LYS A 35 -10.28 5.47 -22.84
C LYS A 35 -11.30 6.56 -22.58
N LEU A 36 -11.66 7.31 -23.63
CA LEU A 36 -12.68 8.35 -23.62
C LEU A 36 -13.87 7.86 -24.43
N SER A 37 -15.08 7.98 -23.89
CA SER A 37 -16.27 7.38 -24.49
C SER A 37 -17.50 8.26 -24.33
N GLY A 38 -18.44 8.13 -25.27
CA GLY A 38 -19.68 8.90 -25.30
C GLY A 38 -19.53 10.30 -25.91
N GLY A 39 -20.66 10.94 -26.19
CA GLY A 39 -20.73 12.30 -26.72
C GLY A 39 -19.75 12.57 -27.85
N ARG A 40 -18.90 13.59 -27.65
CA ARG A 40 -17.91 14.05 -28.65
C ARG A 40 -16.76 13.07 -28.90
N PHE A 41 -16.62 12.01 -28.09
CA PHE A 41 -15.56 11.03 -28.26
C PHE A 41 -15.94 9.89 -29.22
N SER A 42 -17.22 9.78 -29.61
CA SER A 42 -17.69 8.76 -30.57
C SER A 42 -17.15 8.97 -31.99
N ASP A 43 -17.04 10.24 -32.42
CA ASP A 43 -16.56 10.67 -33.74
C ASP A 43 -15.31 11.55 -33.61
N TYR A 44 -14.40 11.16 -32.71
CA TYR A 44 -13.24 11.97 -32.36
C TYR A 44 -12.19 12.03 -33.49
N ASP A 45 -11.77 13.24 -33.87
CA ASP A 45 -10.68 13.46 -34.82
C ASP A 45 -9.32 13.28 -34.14
N ILE A 46 -8.63 12.20 -34.49
CA ILE A 46 -7.30 11.85 -33.97
C ILE A 46 -6.21 12.88 -34.30
N ASN A 47 -6.43 13.75 -35.29
CA ASN A 47 -5.47 14.77 -35.71
C ASN A 47 -5.66 16.11 -35.00
N TYR A 48 -6.70 16.25 -34.17
CA TYR A 48 -7.03 17.51 -33.52
C TYR A 48 -6.98 17.40 -32.00
N ILE A 49 -5.98 18.05 -31.38
CA ILE A 49 -5.94 18.25 -29.93
C ILE A 49 -6.74 19.51 -29.61
N ASN A 50 -7.95 19.33 -29.07
CA ASN A 50 -8.74 20.45 -28.59
C ASN A 50 -8.28 20.92 -27.18
N ALA A 51 -8.82 22.04 -26.73
CA ALA A 51 -8.46 22.63 -25.43
C ALA A 51 -8.71 21.69 -24.24
N ASP A 52 -9.68 20.77 -24.32
CA ASP A 52 -9.99 19.86 -23.22
C ASP A 52 -9.01 18.68 -23.15
N ILE A 53 -8.60 18.11 -24.28
CA ILE A 53 -7.51 17.13 -24.30
C ILE A 53 -6.20 17.78 -23.87
N ALA A 54 -5.93 19.02 -24.29
CA ALA A 54 -4.75 19.76 -23.86
C ALA A 54 -4.71 19.94 -22.32
N LYS A 55 -5.86 20.21 -21.67
CA LYS A 55 -5.94 20.29 -20.20
C LYS A 55 -5.56 18.96 -19.53
N ILE A 56 -5.99 17.82 -20.06
CA ILE A 56 -5.59 16.50 -19.52
C ILE A 56 -4.08 16.36 -19.61
N VAL A 57 -3.50 16.57 -20.79
CA VAL A 57 -2.06 16.47 -21.05
C VAL A 57 -1.25 17.34 -20.09
N LEU A 58 -1.62 18.62 -19.98
CA LEU A 58 -0.95 19.56 -19.06
C LEU A 58 -1.10 19.13 -17.60
N SER A 59 -2.27 18.64 -17.19
CA SER A 59 -2.50 18.19 -15.82
C SER A 59 -1.63 16.99 -15.45
N TYR A 60 -1.35 16.06 -16.38
CA TYR A 60 -0.41 14.97 -16.14
C TYR A 60 1.03 15.46 -16.01
N GLN A 61 1.46 16.40 -16.86
CA GLN A 61 2.79 16.98 -16.79
C GLN A 61 3.02 17.72 -15.46
N ASP A 62 2.07 18.56 -15.06
CA ASP A 62 2.12 19.30 -13.79
C ASP A 62 2.06 18.36 -12.57
N SER A 63 1.24 17.30 -12.66
CA SER A 63 1.15 16.27 -11.63
C SER A 63 2.48 15.55 -11.46
N PHE A 64 3.13 15.16 -12.55
CA PHE A 64 4.43 14.49 -12.53
C PHE A 64 5.50 15.35 -11.85
N TYR A 65 5.59 16.65 -12.20
CA TYR A 65 6.52 17.56 -11.54
C TYR A 65 6.33 17.64 -10.03
N LYS A 66 5.06 17.69 -9.58
CA LYS A 66 4.73 17.71 -8.15
C LYS A 66 5.06 16.38 -7.48
N ILE A 67 4.70 15.26 -8.11
CA ILE A 67 4.96 13.91 -7.57
C ILE A 67 6.47 13.70 -7.37
N VAL A 68 7.29 14.00 -8.37
CA VAL A 68 8.76 13.87 -8.25
C VAL A 68 9.31 14.77 -7.16
N SER A 69 8.84 16.02 -7.08
CA SER A 69 9.27 16.95 -6.02
C SER A 69 8.90 16.46 -4.61
N ILE A 70 7.73 15.82 -4.45
CA ILE A 70 7.27 15.26 -3.18
C ILE A 70 8.06 13.98 -2.85
N LEU A 71 8.33 13.11 -3.84
CA LEU A 71 9.19 11.94 -3.69
C LEU A 71 10.58 12.31 -3.18
N GLU A 72 11.19 13.36 -3.76
CA GLU A 72 12.49 13.87 -3.33
C GLU A 72 12.43 14.45 -1.92
N LYS A 73 11.49 15.36 -1.65
CA LYS A 73 11.41 16.12 -0.40
C LYS A 73 10.94 15.27 0.78
N ASP A 74 9.86 14.54 0.58
CA ASP A 74 9.13 13.90 1.67
C ASP A 74 9.49 12.43 1.82
N PHE A 75 10.17 11.79 0.85
CA PHE A 75 10.53 10.37 0.88
C PHE A 75 12.03 10.09 0.59
N ASP A 76 12.82 11.11 0.28
CA ASP A 76 14.25 11.00 -0.09
C ASP A 76 14.47 10.02 -1.27
N ILE A 77 13.52 9.99 -2.21
CA ILE A 77 13.62 9.26 -3.46
C ILE A 77 14.14 10.21 -4.54
N LYS A 78 15.35 9.94 -5.04
CA LYS A 78 16.09 10.76 -6.00
C LYS A 78 16.24 10.04 -7.34
N ASP A 79 16.96 10.67 -8.27
CA ASP A 79 17.33 10.10 -9.57
C ASP A 79 16.16 9.88 -10.53
N ILE A 80 15.03 10.58 -10.30
CA ILE A 80 13.94 10.69 -11.26
C ILE A 80 14.04 12.07 -11.93
N ASP A 81 14.18 12.10 -13.25
CA ASP A 81 14.28 13.37 -13.99
C ASP A 81 12.96 14.13 -13.95
N LYS A 82 12.87 15.11 -13.04
CA LYS A 82 11.72 15.98 -12.90
C LYS A 82 11.45 16.83 -14.14
N ASN A 83 12.39 17.00 -15.08
CA ASN A 83 12.16 17.80 -16.29
C ASN A 83 11.68 16.96 -17.48
N GLN A 84 11.52 15.65 -17.30
CA GLN A 84 11.04 14.76 -18.34
C GLN A 84 9.68 15.21 -18.87
N LEU A 85 9.57 15.26 -20.19
CA LEU A 85 8.31 15.48 -20.88
C LEU A 85 7.56 14.17 -21.06
N ILE A 86 6.32 14.13 -20.57
CA ILE A 86 5.41 13.02 -20.79
C ILE A 86 4.89 13.10 -22.23
N LYS A 87 5.03 11.99 -22.95
CA LYS A 87 4.58 11.86 -24.33
C LYS A 87 3.21 11.22 -24.36
N PHE A 88 2.35 11.75 -25.23
CA PHE A 88 0.99 11.28 -25.43
C PHE A 88 0.79 10.95 -26.90
N LYS A 89 -0.02 9.93 -27.17
CA LYS A 89 -0.56 9.65 -28.48
C LYS A 89 -2.07 9.66 -28.38
N LEU A 90 -2.67 10.44 -29.27
CA LEU A 90 -4.11 10.51 -29.42
C LEU A 90 -4.54 9.41 -30.37
N GLU A 91 -5.47 8.59 -29.92
CA GLU A 91 -6.04 7.48 -30.66
C GLU A 91 -7.57 7.65 -30.71
N ARG A 92 -8.24 6.88 -31.59
CA ARG A 92 -9.70 6.99 -31.70
C ARG A 92 -10.35 6.53 -30.39
N GLY A 93 -10.91 7.49 -29.65
CA GLY A 93 -11.56 7.22 -28.36
C GLY A 93 -10.58 6.94 -27.21
N SER A 94 -9.30 7.28 -27.35
CA SER A 94 -8.35 7.19 -26.24
C SER A 94 -7.21 8.17 -26.31
N LEU A 95 -6.64 8.46 -25.14
CA LEU A 95 -5.38 9.16 -24.99
C LEU A 95 -4.39 8.18 -24.34
N ASP A 96 -3.41 7.74 -25.12
CA ASP A 96 -2.37 6.85 -24.64
C ASP A 96 -1.19 7.66 -24.14
N LEU A 97 -0.80 7.44 -22.89
CA LEU A 97 0.48 7.90 -22.36
C LEU A 97 1.54 6.93 -22.86
N ILE A 98 2.14 7.31 -23.98
CA ILE A 98 3.19 6.55 -24.64
C ILE A 98 4.52 7.13 -24.22
N GLY A 99 4.97 6.84 -23.02
CA GLY A 99 6.26 7.37 -22.61
C GLY A 99 6.74 6.94 -21.26
N ASP A 100 8.03 6.60 -21.29
CA ASP A 100 9.09 6.51 -20.29
C ASP A 100 8.86 6.97 -18.84
N PHE A 101 7.79 7.64 -18.42
CA PHE A 101 7.68 8.12 -17.03
C PHE A 101 7.59 6.95 -16.04
N VAL A 102 6.72 5.96 -16.28
CA VAL A 102 6.64 4.73 -15.47
C VAL A 102 7.96 4.00 -15.53
N LYS A 103 8.53 3.88 -16.73
CA LYS A 103 9.82 3.22 -16.96
C LYS A 103 10.94 3.92 -16.20
N ASN A 104 11.03 5.24 -16.22
CA ASN A 104 12.05 6.02 -15.57
C ASN A 104 11.91 5.97 -14.05
N MET A 105 10.68 5.99 -13.53
CA MET A 105 10.45 5.75 -12.11
C MET A 105 10.89 4.32 -11.72
N LEU A 106 10.56 3.30 -12.50
CA LEU A 106 11.00 1.92 -12.24
C LEU A 106 12.51 1.72 -12.41
N GLU A 107 13.15 2.41 -13.36
CA GLU A 107 14.60 2.38 -13.55
C GLU A 107 15.32 3.09 -12.39
N ALA A 108 14.81 4.22 -11.90
CA ALA A 108 15.32 4.87 -10.69
C ALA A 108 15.26 3.92 -9.48
N MET A 109 14.23 3.06 -9.42
CA MET A 109 14.08 2.06 -8.37
C MET A 109 15.19 1.00 -8.37
N LYS A 110 15.80 0.67 -9.51
CA LYS A 110 16.86 -0.36 -9.60
C LYS A 110 18.07 -0.01 -8.75
N ASN A 111 18.36 1.27 -8.61
CA ASN A 111 19.49 1.78 -7.84
C ASN A 111 19.16 1.96 -6.35
N MET A 112 17.92 1.69 -5.93
CA MET A 112 17.52 1.85 -4.52
C MET A 112 17.89 0.61 -3.72
N GLU A 113 18.59 0.81 -2.61
CA GLU A 113 18.83 -0.26 -1.62
C GLU A 113 17.65 -0.39 -0.65
N SER A 114 17.04 0.74 -0.27
CA SER A 114 15.96 0.78 0.73
C SER A 114 14.66 0.18 0.17
N LYS A 115 14.21 -0.90 0.81
CA LYS A 115 12.94 -1.57 0.49
C LYS A 115 11.72 -0.64 0.68
N ASP A 116 11.69 0.14 1.76
CA ASP A 116 10.61 1.09 2.03
C ASP A 116 10.45 2.12 0.90
N LYS A 117 11.58 2.61 0.36
CA LYS A 117 11.56 3.53 -0.78
C LYS A 117 11.02 2.86 -2.04
N LYS A 118 11.35 1.59 -2.27
CA LYS A 118 10.78 0.80 -3.38
C LYS A 118 9.26 0.65 -3.23
N GLN A 119 8.79 0.30 -2.03
CA GLN A 119 7.36 0.17 -1.73
C GLN A 119 6.61 1.48 -1.93
N VAL A 120 7.14 2.60 -1.41
CA VAL A 120 6.59 3.95 -1.63
C VAL A 120 6.46 4.25 -3.13
N LEU A 121 7.54 4.05 -3.88
CA LEU A 121 7.59 4.39 -5.30
C LEU A 121 6.60 3.55 -6.11
N VAL A 122 6.58 2.24 -5.90
CA VAL A 122 5.66 1.33 -6.60
C VAL A 122 4.21 1.65 -6.27
N ALA A 123 3.89 1.91 -5.00
CA ALA A 123 2.53 2.30 -4.61
C ALA A 123 2.08 3.59 -5.31
N ILE A 124 2.97 4.58 -5.44
CA ILE A 124 2.67 5.82 -6.19
C ILE A 124 2.48 5.56 -7.68
N ILE A 125 3.31 4.71 -8.30
CA ILE A 125 3.17 4.32 -9.71
C ILE A 125 1.78 3.71 -9.93
N ILE A 126 1.40 2.73 -9.10
CA ILE A 126 0.08 2.09 -9.20
C ILE A 126 -1.02 3.14 -9.03
N ALA A 127 -0.97 3.99 -8.00
CA ALA A 127 -1.99 5.02 -7.78
C ALA A 127 -2.16 6.02 -8.95
N ILE A 128 -1.10 6.30 -9.70
CA ILE A 128 -1.16 7.10 -10.93
C ILE A 128 -1.92 6.35 -12.03
N LEU A 129 -1.64 5.05 -12.18
CA LEU A 129 -2.19 4.19 -13.24
C LEU A 129 -3.65 3.79 -13.00
N LEU A 130 -4.09 3.70 -11.74
CA LEU A 130 -5.47 3.35 -11.40
C LEU A 130 -6.46 4.47 -11.71
N GLY A 131 -7.70 4.12 -12.07
CA GLY A 131 -8.80 5.10 -12.20
C GLY A 131 -9.44 5.53 -10.87
N THR A 132 -9.08 4.86 -9.77
CA THR A 132 -9.61 5.14 -8.42
C THR A 132 -8.92 6.32 -7.75
N SER A 133 -9.52 6.86 -6.69
CA SER A 133 -8.90 7.93 -5.90
C SER A 133 -7.68 7.38 -5.14
N PHE A 134 -6.66 8.20 -4.95
CA PHE A 134 -5.50 7.84 -4.13
C PHE A 134 -5.92 7.40 -2.72
N ALA A 135 -6.91 8.08 -2.11
CA ALA A 135 -7.39 7.71 -0.78
C ALA A 135 -8.05 6.32 -0.74
N THR A 136 -8.85 5.98 -1.75
CA THR A 136 -9.47 4.66 -1.88
C THR A 136 -8.41 3.58 -2.03
N TYR A 137 -7.40 3.81 -2.85
CA TYR A 137 -6.32 2.85 -3.06
C TYR A 137 -5.45 2.66 -1.81
N ILE A 138 -5.07 3.74 -1.12
CA ILE A 138 -4.31 3.64 0.14
C ILE A 138 -5.13 2.93 1.23
N SER A 139 -6.46 3.12 1.26
CA SER A 139 -7.34 2.38 2.18
C SER A 139 -7.35 0.89 1.85
N TYR A 140 -7.42 0.53 0.56
CA TYR A 140 -7.28 -0.86 0.13
C TYR A 140 -5.93 -1.47 0.55
N LEU A 141 -4.82 -0.75 0.34
CA LEU A 141 -3.51 -1.22 0.78
C LEU A 141 -3.46 -1.43 2.31
N ARG A 142 -4.07 -0.53 3.08
CA ARG A 142 -4.18 -0.66 4.54
C ARG A 142 -4.94 -1.93 4.93
N ASP A 143 -6.07 -2.20 4.28
CA ASP A 143 -6.92 -3.33 4.60
C ASP A 143 -6.24 -4.67 4.32
N ILE A 144 -5.51 -4.79 3.20
CA ILE A 144 -4.80 -6.03 2.85
C ILE A 144 -3.52 -6.23 3.66
N ASN A 145 -2.93 -5.18 4.24
CA ASN A 145 -1.71 -5.23 5.07
C ASN A 145 -2.00 -5.08 6.57
N ASN A 146 -3.21 -5.43 7.03
CA ASN A 146 -3.64 -5.19 8.41
C ASN A 146 -3.20 -6.28 9.42
N THR A 147 -1.99 -6.85 9.26
CA THR A 147 -1.48 -7.93 10.15
C THR A 147 -0.22 -7.53 10.91
N GLU A 148 0.05 -8.14 12.07
CA GLU A 148 1.18 -7.75 12.96
C GLU A 148 2.55 -7.99 12.35
N ALA A 149 2.66 -8.96 11.44
CA ALA A 149 3.90 -9.32 10.77
C ALA A 149 4.42 -8.22 9.82
N GLU A 150 3.58 -7.23 9.49
CA GLU A 150 3.84 -6.24 8.43
C GLU A 150 3.94 -4.80 8.97
N ARG A 151 4.55 -4.62 10.15
CA ARG A 151 4.69 -3.30 10.82
C ARG A 151 5.31 -2.24 9.91
N GLU A 152 6.30 -2.60 9.11
CA GLU A 152 6.99 -1.69 8.19
C GLU A 152 6.04 -1.20 7.08
N ASN A 153 5.25 -2.10 6.49
CA ASN A 153 4.23 -1.76 5.50
C ASN A 153 3.22 -0.75 6.05
N ARG A 154 2.74 -0.96 7.28
CA ARG A 154 1.79 -0.03 7.92
C ARG A 154 2.35 1.37 8.07
N GLN A 155 3.63 1.51 8.42
CA GLN A 155 4.26 2.84 8.53
C GLN A 155 4.34 3.55 7.17
N ILE A 156 4.67 2.81 6.11
CA ILE A 156 4.69 3.34 4.74
C ILE A 156 3.29 3.78 4.31
N ILE A 157 2.29 2.92 4.52
CA ILE A 157 0.89 3.20 4.19
C ILE A 157 0.38 4.41 4.99
N ALA A 158 0.69 4.52 6.28
CA ALA A 158 0.32 5.67 7.12
C ALA A 158 0.99 6.97 6.65
N ARG A 159 2.25 6.91 6.22
CA ARG A 159 2.97 8.06 5.67
C ARG A 159 2.38 8.51 4.33
N LEU A 160 2.00 7.57 3.45
CA LEU A 160 1.30 7.88 2.21
C LEU A 160 -0.09 8.46 2.47
N ALA A 161 -0.84 7.86 3.40
CA ALA A 161 -2.18 8.27 3.82
C ALA A 161 -2.23 9.71 4.35
N SER A 162 -1.22 10.12 5.11
CA SER A 162 -1.14 11.47 5.69
C SER A 162 -0.57 12.53 4.73
N ASN A 163 -0.01 12.12 3.58
CA ASN A 163 0.58 13.06 2.63
C ASN A 163 -0.50 13.68 1.72
N GLN A 164 -1.06 14.80 2.18
CA GLN A 164 -2.09 15.56 1.45
C GLN A 164 -1.61 16.04 0.07
N ASP A 165 -0.35 16.46 -0.05
CA ASP A 165 0.18 16.99 -1.31
C ASP A 165 0.35 15.89 -2.36
N MET A 166 0.79 14.70 -1.95
CA MET A 166 0.86 13.51 -2.81
C MET A 166 -0.54 13.12 -3.28
N GLN A 167 -1.51 13.08 -2.37
CA GLN A 167 -2.89 12.75 -2.70
C GLN A 167 -3.47 13.73 -3.73
N LYS A 168 -3.27 15.04 -3.53
CA LYS A 168 -3.69 16.08 -4.50
C LYS A 168 -2.98 15.92 -5.85
N ALA A 169 -1.68 15.65 -5.85
CA ALA A 169 -0.90 15.53 -7.06
C ALA A 169 -1.35 14.32 -7.90
N VAL A 170 -1.52 13.14 -7.29
CA VAL A 170 -1.96 11.91 -7.98
C VAL A 170 -3.41 12.00 -8.46
N ASN A 171 -4.27 12.71 -7.74
CA ASN A 171 -5.67 12.87 -8.11
C ASN A 171 -5.91 13.98 -9.15
N ALA A 172 -4.99 14.94 -9.31
CA ALA A 172 -5.20 16.08 -10.20
C ALA A 172 -5.55 15.70 -11.64
N PRO A 173 -4.86 14.75 -12.32
CA PRO A 173 -5.26 14.34 -13.66
C PRO A 173 -6.68 13.76 -13.72
N LYS A 174 -7.08 13.00 -12.69
CA LYS A 174 -8.42 12.39 -12.58
C LYS A 174 -9.51 13.45 -12.40
N ILE A 175 -9.24 14.46 -11.57
CA ILE A 175 -10.14 15.62 -11.38
C ILE A 175 -10.28 16.40 -12.69
N THR A 176 -9.17 16.67 -13.37
CA THR A 176 -9.17 17.39 -14.65
C THR A 176 -9.95 16.63 -15.70
N THR A 177 -9.69 15.32 -15.85
CA THR A 177 -10.45 14.45 -16.76
C THR A 177 -11.93 14.48 -16.40
N ALA A 178 -12.31 14.23 -15.15
CA ALA A 178 -13.72 14.28 -14.72
C ALA A 178 -14.40 15.63 -15.06
N SER A 179 -13.70 16.74 -14.83
CA SER A 179 -14.25 18.09 -14.98
C SER A 179 -14.44 18.53 -16.44
N ILE A 180 -13.73 17.92 -17.39
CA ILE A 180 -13.91 18.24 -18.81
C ILE A 180 -15.03 17.41 -19.46
N LEU A 181 -15.43 16.29 -18.86
CA LEU A 181 -16.44 15.40 -19.42
C LEU A 181 -17.83 16.04 -19.33
N LYS A 182 -18.64 15.83 -20.36
CA LYS A 182 -20.09 16.10 -20.31
C LYS A 182 -20.85 14.96 -19.64
N ASP A 183 -22.14 15.17 -19.40
CA ASP A 183 -22.98 14.21 -18.66
C ASP A 183 -23.14 12.85 -19.38
N ASP A 184 -23.03 12.84 -20.71
CA ASP A 184 -23.06 11.64 -21.56
C ASP A 184 -21.66 11.09 -21.91
N GLU A 185 -20.60 11.67 -21.33
CA GLU A 185 -19.22 11.29 -21.57
C GLU A 185 -18.59 10.61 -20.34
N SER A 186 -17.64 9.71 -20.59
CA SER A 186 -16.92 8.99 -19.54
C SER A 186 -15.46 8.76 -19.91
N ALA A 187 -14.64 8.52 -18.89
CA ALA A 187 -13.27 8.05 -19.06
C ALA A 187 -13.01 6.78 -18.25
N LYS A 188 -12.11 5.92 -18.74
CA LYS A 188 -11.60 4.75 -18.01
C LYS A 188 -10.09 4.68 -18.12
N PHE A 189 -9.44 4.36 -17.01
CA PHE A 189 -8.00 4.24 -16.94
C PHE A 189 -7.65 2.76 -17.08
N ASN A 190 -6.89 2.44 -18.13
CA ASN A 190 -6.63 1.08 -18.58
C ASN A 190 -7.95 0.30 -18.78
N ALA A 191 -7.90 -1.03 -18.82
CA ALA A 191 -9.09 -1.88 -18.92
C ALA A 191 -9.83 -2.08 -17.59
N GLN A 192 -9.68 -1.17 -16.62
CA GLN A 192 -10.27 -1.30 -15.28
C GLN A 192 -11.77 -0.96 -15.26
N GLU A 193 -12.46 -1.48 -14.24
CA GLU A 193 -13.91 -1.28 -14.08
C GLU A 193 -14.29 0.15 -13.68
N GLN A 194 -13.39 0.87 -13.00
CA GLN A 194 -13.68 2.22 -12.48
C GLN A 194 -13.91 3.22 -13.61
N VAL A 195 -15.09 3.83 -13.60
CA VAL A 195 -15.50 4.85 -14.58
C VAL A 195 -15.36 6.24 -13.97
N ILE A 196 -14.73 7.14 -14.71
CA ILE A 196 -14.63 8.56 -14.38
C ILE A 196 -15.70 9.31 -15.15
N THR A 197 -16.47 10.15 -14.46
CA THR A 197 -17.53 10.97 -15.03
C THR A 197 -17.52 12.34 -14.35
N ASN A 198 -18.19 13.33 -14.93
CA ASN A 198 -18.28 14.64 -14.27
C ASN A 198 -19.01 14.57 -12.91
N SER A 199 -19.99 13.66 -12.77
CA SER A 199 -20.77 13.51 -11.54
C SER A 199 -19.94 12.98 -10.36
N ASN A 200 -18.90 12.18 -10.61
CA ASN A 200 -18.05 11.61 -9.58
C ASN A 200 -16.74 12.35 -9.33
N LYS A 201 -16.56 13.55 -9.90
CA LYS A 201 -15.33 14.35 -9.71
C LYS A 201 -14.94 14.59 -8.23
N GLN A 202 -15.93 14.66 -7.35
CA GLN A 202 -15.73 14.90 -5.91
C GLN A 202 -15.06 13.70 -5.21
N ASP A 203 -15.08 12.51 -5.82
CA ASP A 203 -14.42 11.32 -5.27
C ASP A 203 -12.90 11.45 -5.22
N TYR A 204 -12.35 12.35 -6.02
CA TYR A 204 -10.92 12.60 -6.12
C TYR A 204 -10.45 13.76 -5.22
N ASN A 205 -11.35 14.41 -4.49
CA ASN A 205 -10.97 15.41 -3.50
C ASN A 205 -10.12 14.82 -2.38
N PHE A 206 -9.42 15.69 -1.66
CA PHE A 206 -8.70 15.27 -0.48
C PHE A 206 -9.64 14.60 0.54
N ARG A 207 -9.26 13.41 0.99
CA ARG A 207 -9.88 12.67 2.08
C ARG A 207 -8.79 12.34 3.09
N GLU A 208 -8.98 12.83 4.30
CA GLU A 208 -8.14 12.47 5.43
C GLU A 208 -8.38 10.99 5.76
N ILE A 209 -7.31 10.19 5.71
CA ILE A 209 -7.37 8.78 6.07
C ILE A 209 -6.82 8.66 7.49
N ILE A 210 -7.71 8.82 8.48
CA ILE A 210 -7.33 8.77 9.89
C ILE A 210 -6.66 7.43 10.19
N ASP A 211 -5.39 7.47 10.61
CA ASP A 211 -4.73 6.31 11.19
C ASP A 211 -5.08 6.26 12.68
N THR A 212 -6.02 5.38 13.03
CA THR A 212 -6.39 5.16 14.44
C THR A 212 -5.61 4.02 15.07
N THR A 213 -4.63 3.48 14.34
CA THR A 213 -3.82 2.35 14.79
C THR A 213 -2.87 2.83 15.89
N THR A 214 -2.96 2.18 17.04
CA THR A 214 -2.00 2.37 18.14
C THR A 214 -1.45 1.02 18.54
N THR A 215 -0.13 0.98 18.79
CA THR A 215 0.56 -0.24 19.22
C THR A 215 1.13 -0.06 20.60
N GLN A 216 0.91 -1.04 21.47
CA GLN A 216 1.44 -1.05 22.83
C GLN A 216 2.11 -2.39 23.11
N ASP A 217 3.39 -2.35 23.46
CA ASP A 217 4.12 -3.53 23.94
C ASP A 217 3.99 -3.60 25.47
N THR A 218 3.72 -4.78 25.99
CA THR A 218 3.55 -5.02 27.43
C THR A 218 4.31 -6.27 27.82
N ILE A 219 5.04 -6.20 28.93
CA ILE A 219 5.71 -7.34 29.55
C ILE A 219 4.97 -7.66 30.84
N ASP A 220 4.38 -8.84 30.91
CA ASP A 220 3.62 -9.28 32.08
C ASP A 220 3.59 -10.82 32.19
N GLU A 221 3.05 -11.33 33.29
CA GLU A 221 2.70 -12.74 33.43
C GLU A 221 1.31 -13.04 32.88
N PHE A 222 1.24 -14.05 32.02
CA PHE A 222 0.00 -14.46 31.35
C PHE A 222 -0.31 -15.93 31.65
N VAL A 223 -1.58 -16.21 31.91
CA VAL A 223 -2.09 -17.59 31.94
C VAL A 223 -2.52 -17.98 30.54
N ILE A 224 -1.95 -19.06 30.02
CA ILE A 224 -2.28 -19.61 28.71
C ILE A 224 -3.36 -20.67 28.89
N LEU A 225 -4.48 -20.50 28.21
CA LEU A 225 -5.71 -21.29 28.38
C LEU A 225 -5.87 -22.39 27.33
N GLY A 226 -5.12 -22.31 26.23
CA GLY A 226 -5.26 -23.26 25.13
C GLY A 226 -4.45 -22.85 23.91
N TYR A 227 -4.40 -23.72 22.91
CA TYR A 227 -3.81 -23.42 21.61
C TYR A 227 -4.72 -23.89 20.49
N GLU A 228 -4.62 -23.24 19.34
CA GLU A 228 -5.39 -23.56 18.15
C GLU A 228 -4.49 -23.46 16.92
N LYS A 229 -4.55 -24.48 16.07
CA LYS A 229 -3.90 -24.45 14.76
C LYS A 229 -4.95 -24.02 13.75
N THR A 230 -4.74 -22.88 13.11
CA THR A 230 -5.66 -22.42 12.05
C THR A 230 -5.39 -23.19 10.76
N LEU A 231 -6.38 -23.22 9.86
CA LEU A 231 -6.29 -23.85 8.54
C LEU A 231 -5.15 -23.24 7.67
N GLY A 232 -4.77 -21.99 7.93
CA GLY A 232 -3.66 -21.29 7.24
C GLY A 232 -2.27 -21.57 7.80
N GLY A 233 -2.14 -22.42 8.84
CA GLY A 233 -0.86 -22.72 9.47
C GLY A 233 -0.46 -21.78 10.61
N ASP A 234 -1.21 -20.68 10.83
CA ASP A 234 -0.98 -19.78 11.97
C ASP A 234 -1.19 -20.51 13.29
N ARG A 235 -0.27 -20.26 14.21
CA ARG A 235 -0.29 -20.82 15.56
C ARG A 235 -0.77 -19.76 16.53
N LYS A 236 -1.96 -19.96 17.10
CA LYS A 236 -2.56 -19.04 18.05
C LYS A 236 -2.71 -19.69 19.43
N PHE A 237 -2.50 -18.91 20.47
CA PHE A 237 -2.74 -19.29 21.86
C PHE A 237 -3.93 -18.50 22.42
N LYS A 238 -4.74 -19.14 23.25
CA LYS A 238 -5.83 -18.49 23.99
C LYS A 238 -5.27 -17.99 25.32
N MET A 239 -5.36 -16.69 25.59
CA MET A 239 -4.95 -16.13 26.89
C MET A 239 -5.80 -14.91 27.25
N SER A 240 -5.85 -14.56 28.53
CA SER A 240 -6.53 -13.34 28.98
C SER A 240 -5.62 -12.13 28.76
N VAL A 241 -6.09 -11.16 27.98
CA VAL A 241 -5.39 -9.88 27.73
C VAL A 241 -6.36 -8.76 28.09
N HIS A 242 -5.98 -7.93 29.07
CA HIS A 242 -6.85 -6.88 29.63
C HIS A 242 -8.22 -7.41 30.08
N GLY A 243 -8.26 -8.57 30.73
CA GLY A 243 -9.49 -9.17 31.26
C GLY A 243 -10.41 -9.81 30.22
N THR A 244 -10.01 -9.87 28.94
CA THR A 244 -10.75 -10.54 27.87
C THR A 244 -9.93 -11.71 27.31
N ILE A 245 -10.56 -12.88 27.15
CA ILE A 245 -9.91 -14.02 26.49
C ILE A 245 -9.76 -13.72 24.99
N ARG A 246 -8.54 -13.79 24.48
CA ARG A 246 -8.21 -13.53 23.08
C ARG A 246 -7.39 -14.67 22.50
N GLN A 247 -7.52 -14.84 21.19
CA GLN A 247 -6.55 -15.60 20.41
C GLN A 247 -5.37 -14.67 20.08
N VAL A 248 -4.18 -15.10 20.46
CA VAL A 248 -2.94 -14.33 20.36
C VAL A 248 -1.99 -15.07 19.44
N SER A 249 -1.46 -14.37 18.43
CA SER A 249 -0.53 -14.96 17.46
C SER A 249 0.80 -15.31 18.11
N ALA A 250 1.37 -16.46 17.74
CA ALA A 250 2.69 -16.92 18.18
C ALA A 250 3.60 -17.25 16.99
N ASN A 251 3.34 -16.61 15.84
CA ASN A 251 4.11 -16.83 14.63
C ASN A 251 5.53 -16.23 14.73
N LEU A 252 5.71 -15.18 15.54
CA LEU A 252 7.00 -14.47 15.68
C LEU A 252 7.99 -15.10 16.67
N ILE A 253 7.54 -16.06 17.48
CA ILE A 253 8.40 -16.76 18.45
C ILE A 253 8.89 -18.11 17.92
N SER A 254 9.91 -18.68 18.54
CA SER A 254 10.52 -19.94 18.08
C SER A 254 9.60 -21.16 18.29
N ALA A 255 9.95 -22.28 17.66
CA ALA A 255 9.23 -23.54 17.90
C ALA A 255 9.35 -24.00 19.36
N ASP A 256 10.54 -23.83 19.96
CA ASP A 256 10.81 -24.20 21.35
C ASP A 256 9.99 -23.34 22.31
N ASP A 257 9.88 -22.04 22.06
CA ASP A 257 9.06 -21.15 22.87
C ASP A 257 7.58 -21.51 22.80
N ARG A 258 7.09 -21.92 21.62
CA ARG A 258 5.72 -22.44 21.49
C ARG A 258 5.50 -23.74 22.24
N ILE A 259 6.50 -24.64 22.29
CA ILE A 259 6.43 -25.86 23.10
C ILE A 259 6.34 -25.48 24.58
N ARG A 260 7.12 -24.49 25.05
CA ARG A 260 7.03 -24.01 26.44
C ARG A 260 5.65 -23.44 26.77
N LEU A 261 5.06 -22.67 25.86
CA LEU A 261 3.69 -22.20 26.02
C LEU A 261 2.69 -23.36 26.13
N ALA A 262 2.85 -24.40 25.30
CA ALA A 262 2.01 -25.59 25.37
C ALA A 262 2.16 -26.33 26.71
N MET A 263 3.39 -26.47 27.22
CA MET A 263 3.66 -27.08 28.52
C MET A 263 3.10 -26.25 29.69
N ALA A 264 3.12 -24.91 29.59
CA ALA A 264 2.52 -24.04 30.59
C ALA A 264 1.00 -24.25 30.71
N ILE A 265 0.31 -24.51 29.59
CA ILE A 265 -1.12 -24.88 29.58
C ILE A 265 -1.34 -26.15 30.39
N GLU A 266 -0.56 -27.21 30.14
CA GLU A 266 -0.73 -28.51 30.83
C GLU A 266 -0.50 -28.40 32.34
N ARG A 267 0.40 -27.51 32.76
CA ARG A 267 0.76 -27.31 34.17
C ARG A 267 -0.15 -26.31 34.88
N GLY A 268 -0.88 -25.48 34.13
CA GLY A 268 -1.63 -24.35 34.67
C GLY A 268 -0.74 -23.21 35.16
N ASP A 269 0.49 -23.12 34.65
CA ASP A 269 1.48 -22.12 35.07
C ASP A 269 1.23 -20.77 34.35
N SER A 270 1.51 -19.66 35.05
CA SER A 270 1.69 -18.37 34.40
C SER A 270 3.06 -18.34 33.71
N ILE A 271 3.15 -17.63 32.59
CA ILE A 271 4.40 -17.43 31.86
C ILE A 271 4.60 -15.96 31.54
N LYS A 272 5.82 -15.48 31.76
CA LYS A 272 6.18 -14.10 31.48
C LYS A 272 6.40 -13.89 30.00
N LEU A 273 5.59 -13.04 29.38
CA LEU A 273 5.63 -12.77 27.95
C LEU A 273 5.86 -11.28 27.69
N ARG A 274 6.51 -10.99 26.56
CA ARG A 274 6.36 -9.70 25.90
C ARG A 274 5.31 -9.86 24.82
N ILE A 275 4.17 -9.19 24.97
CA ILE A 275 3.13 -9.13 23.94
C ILE A 275 3.08 -7.74 23.31
N ARG A 276 2.63 -7.67 22.08
CA ARG A 276 2.19 -6.42 21.44
C ARG A 276 0.68 -6.48 21.27
N THR A 277 0.04 -5.36 21.58
CA THR A 277 -1.39 -5.14 21.35
C THR A 277 -1.54 -4.07 20.29
N VAL A 278 -2.26 -4.37 19.21
CA VAL A 278 -2.67 -3.39 18.20
C VAL A 278 -4.12 -3.00 18.47
N LYS A 279 -4.39 -1.70 18.51
CA LYS A 279 -5.73 -1.14 18.64
C LYS A 279 -6.04 -0.28 17.44
N GLU A 280 -7.25 -0.42 16.90
CA GLU A 280 -7.85 0.52 15.96
C GLU A 280 -9.10 1.11 16.60
N TYR A 281 -9.29 2.43 16.50
CA TYR A 281 -10.41 3.12 17.16
C TYR A 281 -10.54 2.73 18.65
N ASN A 282 -9.42 2.61 19.36
CA ASN A 282 -9.31 2.12 20.75
C ASN A 282 -9.80 0.68 21.01
N LYS A 283 -10.17 -0.08 19.98
CA LYS A 283 -10.52 -1.50 20.09
C LYS A 283 -9.31 -2.35 19.74
N ILE A 284 -8.98 -3.31 20.60
CA ILE A 284 -7.91 -4.27 20.33
C ILE A 284 -8.33 -5.15 19.14
N THR A 285 -7.64 -4.97 18.02
CA THR A 285 -7.81 -5.75 16.78
C THR A 285 -6.86 -6.93 16.74
N GLU A 286 -5.66 -6.78 17.32
CA GLU A 286 -4.62 -7.80 17.27
C GLU A 286 -3.82 -7.88 18.56
N VAL A 287 -3.35 -9.09 18.87
CA VAL A 287 -2.35 -9.32 19.92
C VAL A 287 -1.38 -10.39 19.44
N THR A 288 -0.07 -10.14 19.54
CA THR A 288 0.98 -11.09 19.18
C THR A 288 2.00 -11.24 20.32
N ILE A 289 2.44 -12.47 20.53
CA ILE A 289 3.57 -12.78 21.41
C ILE A 289 4.85 -12.42 20.66
N LEU A 290 5.60 -11.46 21.19
CA LEU A 290 6.90 -11.06 20.67
C LEU A 290 8.05 -11.87 21.28
N ASP A 291 7.90 -12.31 22.53
CA ASP A 291 8.96 -13.02 23.26
C ASP A 291 8.41 -13.82 24.44
N VAL A 292 9.11 -14.90 24.79
CA VAL A 292 8.89 -15.70 26.02
C VAL A 292 10.06 -15.45 26.96
N ILE A 293 9.81 -14.66 28.00
CA ILE A 293 10.86 -14.18 28.91
C ILE A 293 11.14 -15.25 29.95
N GLN A 294 12.35 -15.82 29.89
CA GLN A 294 12.79 -16.80 30.88
C GLN A 294 12.95 -16.13 32.25
N THR A 295 12.35 -16.73 33.27
CA THR A 295 12.75 -16.45 34.65
C THR A 295 13.90 -17.40 34.98
N PRO A 296 15.09 -16.91 35.38
CA PRO A 296 16.19 -17.80 35.71
C PRO A 296 15.78 -18.73 36.86
N ALA A 297 16.11 -20.01 36.72
CA ALA A 297 15.88 -20.99 37.78
C ALA A 297 16.62 -20.54 39.04
N THR A 298 15.89 -20.35 40.14
CA THR A 298 16.47 -20.17 41.46
C THR A 298 17.34 -21.38 41.75
N SER A 299 18.65 -21.19 41.74
CA SER A 299 19.61 -22.22 42.16
C SER A 299 19.33 -22.55 43.62
N SER A 300 18.73 -23.71 43.87
CA SER A 300 18.67 -24.31 45.19
C SER A 300 20.11 -24.61 45.63
N THR A 301 20.70 -23.72 46.43
CA THR A 301 21.86 -24.04 47.24
C THR A 301 21.45 -25.15 48.21
N LYS A 302 21.91 -26.37 47.93
CA LYS A 302 21.94 -27.43 48.93
C LYS A 302 23.12 -27.12 49.87
N ASN A 303 22.79 -26.89 51.14
CA ASN A 303 23.73 -27.07 52.25
C ASN A 303 24.07 -28.55 52.42
#